data_AF-A0A2M8Q6K2-F1
#
_entry.id   AF-A0A2M8Q6K2-F1
#
_cell.length_a   1.000
_cell.length_b   1.000
_cell.length_c   1.000
_cell.angle_alpha   90.00
_cell.angle_beta   90.00
_cell.angle_gamma   90.00
#
_symmetry.space_group_name_H-M   'P 1'
#
loop_
_entity.id
_entity.type
_entity.pdbx_description
1 polymer ?
#
loop_
_entity_poly.entity_id
_entity_poly.type
_entity_poly.pdbx_seq_one_letter_code
_entity_poly.pdbx_strand_id
1 'polypeptide(L)'
;PHTPHLAWLGEGEPRDDKVLSRAEAEQLLAEPVVVEEKLDGANLGISLDERGALRLQNRGAWLVPPYAGQFRRLQDWLASHQNRLCAALDQNLIAFGEWCAARHALNYDRLPDWWL
;
A
#
# COMPACT_ATOMS: atom_id res chain seq x y z
N PRO A 1 -1.77 17.85 -2.99
CA PRO A 1 -1.64 17.48 -4.42
C PRO A 1 -2.69 16.43 -4.79
N HIS A 2 -3.51 16.69 -5.80
CA HIS A 2 -4.46 15.71 -6.34
C HIS A 2 -3.83 15.03 -7.55
N THR A 3 -3.82 13.69 -7.57
CA THR A 3 -3.49 12.95 -8.79
C THR A 3 -4.67 13.07 -9.76
N PRO A 4 -4.48 13.58 -10.98
CA PRO A 4 -5.56 13.68 -11.96
C PRO A 4 -6.01 12.28 -12.41
N HIS A 5 -7.29 12.15 -12.77
CA HIS A 5 -7.88 10.93 -13.30
C HIS A 5 -7.43 10.70 -14.75
N LEU A 6 -7.17 9.44 -15.10
CA LEU A 6 -6.96 9.05 -16.50
C LEU A 6 -8.26 9.16 -17.32
N ALA A 7 -9.38 8.78 -16.72
CA ALA A 7 -10.72 8.91 -17.29
C ALA A 7 -11.72 9.18 -16.16
N TRP A 8 -12.79 9.91 -16.47
CA TRP A 8 -13.88 10.14 -15.53
C TRP A 8 -14.96 9.07 -15.71
N LEU A 9 -15.16 8.26 -14.66
CA LEU A 9 -16.18 7.20 -14.64
C LEU A 9 -17.35 7.51 -13.68
N GLY A 10 -17.36 8.71 -13.10
CA GLY A 10 -18.42 9.16 -12.19
C GLY A 10 -19.62 9.75 -12.91
N GLU A 11 -20.68 10.04 -12.17
CA GLU A 11 -21.83 10.80 -12.68
C GLU A 11 -21.50 12.30 -12.79
N GLY A 12 -22.06 12.96 -13.81
CA GLY A 12 -21.86 14.40 -14.07
C GLY A 12 -20.53 14.74 -14.76
N GLU A 13 -20.27 16.04 -14.93
CA GLU A 13 -19.01 16.52 -15.51
C GLU A 13 -17.95 16.75 -14.42
N PRO A 14 -16.72 16.22 -14.61
CA PRO A 14 -15.60 16.53 -13.73
C PRO A 14 -15.22 18.00 -13.86
N ARG A 15 -14.54 18.54 -12.84
CA ARG A 15 -13.78 19.78 -13.04
C ARG A 15 -12.59 19.47 -13.97
N ASP A 16 -12.30 20.37 -14.91
CA ASP A 16 -11.26 20.17 -15.93
C ASP A 16 -9.87 19.88 -15.32
N ASP A 17 -9.57 20.42 -14.13
CA ASP A 17 -8.30 20.18 -13.41
C ASP A 17 -8.17 18.76 -12.85
N LYS A 18 -9.21 17.94 -12.95
CA LYS A 18 -9.26 16.60 -12.37
C LYS A 18 -9.06 15.48 -13.36
N VAL A 19 -9.03 15.76 -14.66
CA VAL A 19 -8.86 14.73 -15.69
C VAL A 19 -7.69 15.11 -16.58
N LEU A 20 -6.82 14.15 -16.86
CA LEU A 20 -5.76 14.36 -17.83
C LEU A 20 -6.35 14.78 -19.17
N SER A 21 -5.71 15.74 -19.84
CA SER A 21 -5.98 16.00 -21.25
C SER A 21 -5.66 14.74 -22.07
N ARG A 22 -6.25 14.63 -23.27
CA ARG A 22 -5.98 13.52 -24.18
C ARG A 22 -4.47 13.31 -24.43
N ALA A 23 -3.73 14.40 -24.64
CA ALA A 23 -2.30 14.34 -24.91
C ALA A 23 -1.52 13.83 -23.68
N GLU A 24 -1.88 14.25 -22.47
CA GLU A 24 -1.25 13.76 -21.24
C GLU A 24 -1.56 12.29 -20.98
N ALA A 25 -2.80 11.85 -21.24
CA ALA A 25 -3.19 10.46 -21.13
C ALA A 25 -2.46 9.57 -22.14
N GLU A 26 -2.35 10.01 -23.40
CA GLU A 26 -1.58 9.33 -24.45
C GLU A 26 -0.10 9.23 -24.08
N GLN A 27 0.47 10.28 -23.49
CA GLN A 27 1.85 10.27 -23.01
C GLN A 27 2.05 9.32 -21.81
N LEU A 28 1.12 9.32 -20.84
CA LEU A 28 1.18 8.43 -19.68
C LEU A 28 1.10 6.94 -20.09
N LEU A 29 0.33 6.64 -21.14
CA LEU A 29 0.09 5.30 -21.65
C LEU A 29 0.99 4.92 -22.83
N ALA A 30 2.03 5.73 -23.14
CA ALA A 30 2.91 5.48 -24.28
C ALA A 30 3.78 4.23 -24.11
N GLU A 31 4.05 3.85 -22.87
CA GLU A 31 4.86 2.68 -22.50
C GLU A 31 3.98 1.56 -21.94
N PRO A 32 4.46 0.30 -21.90
CA PRO A 32 3.73 -0.80 -21.28
C PRO A 32 3.32 -0.48 -19.84
N VAL A 33 2.04 -0.66 -19.55
CA VAL A 33 1.45 -0.45 -18.23
C VAL A 33 1.16 -1.78 -17.53
N VAL A 34 1.34 -1.79 -16.21
CA VAL A 34 0.90 -2.88 -15.35
C VAL A 34 -0.36 -2.43 -14.63
N VAL A 35 -1.40 -3.25 -14.68
CA VAL A 35 -2.65 -3.02 -13.95
C VAL A 35 -2.70 -4.02 -12.80
N GLU A 36 -2.78 -3.52 -11.59
CA GLU A 36 -2.90 -4.32 -10.37
C GLU A 36 -4.24 -4.05 -9.71
N GLU A 37 -4.81 -5.08 -9.08
CA GLU A 37 -6.01 -4.90 -8.28
C GLU A 37 -5.70 -3.99 -7.08
N LYS A 38 -6.51 -2.95 -6.91
CA LYS A 38 -6.42 -2.14 -5.71
C LYS A 38 -7.09 -2.86 -4.54
N LEU A 39 -6.27 -3.41 -3.65
CA LEU A 39 -6.76 -4.02 -2.42
C LEU A 39 -7.35 -2.99 -1.45
N ASP A 40 -8.33 -3.44 -0.67
CA ASP A 40 -9.07 -2.67 0.33
C ASP A 40 -8.58 -3.02 1.74
N GLY A 41 -7.45 -2.42 2.14
CA GLY A 41 -6.90 -2.58 3.46
C GLY A 41 -6.26 -1.30 3.97
N ALA A 42 -5.18 -1.45 4.72
CA ALA A 42 -4.41 -0.32 5.21
C ALA A 42 -2.99 -0.35 4.66
N ASN A 43 -2.51 0.77 4.12
CA ASN A 43 -1.11 0.86 3.72
C ASN A 43 -0.17 0.54 4.89
N LEU A 44 0.79 -0.37 4.64
CA LEU A 44 1.85 -0.74 5.57
C LEU A 44 3.20 -0.72 4.84
N GLY A 45 4.10 0.11 5.33
CA GLY A 45 5.51 0.16 4.95
C GLY A 45 6.38 -0.56 5.96
N ILE A 46 7.37 -1.32 5.47
CA ILE A 46 8.31 -2.10 6.25
C ILE A 46 9.73 -1.75 5.80
N SER A 47 10.60 -1.39 6.74
CA SER A 47 12.01 -1.07 6.48
C SER A 47 12.91 -1.57 7.61
N LEU A 48 14.23 -1.49 7.42
CA LEU A 48 15.20 -1.75 8.48
C LEU A 48 15.78 -0.43 9.00
N ASP A 49 16.06 -0.38 10.30
CA ASP A 49 16.91 0.67 10.87
C ASP A 49 18.40 0.38 10.70
N GLU A 50 19.25 1.30 11.18
CA GLU A 50 20.71 1.19 11.10
C GLU A 50 21.27 -0.03 11.83
N ARG A 51 20.50 -0.60 12.77
CA ARG A 51 20.85 -1.80 13.54
C ARG A 51 20.26 -3.07 12.92
N GLY A 52 19.56 -2.96 11.81
CA GLY A 52 18.88 -4.08 11.15
C GLY A 52 17.57 -4.50 11.81
N ALA A 53 16.99 -3.67 12.68
CA ALA A 53 15.69 -3.93 13.29
C ALA A 53 14.55 -3.42 12.39
N LEU A 54 13.44 -4.16 12.36
CA LEU A 54 12.27 -3.77 11.56
C LEU A 54 11.62 -2.50 12.10
N ARG A 55 11.31 -1.58 11.18
CA ARG A 55 10.47 -0.40 11.39
C ARG A 55 9.23 -0.50 10.52
N LEU A 56 8.08 -0.24 11.13
CA LEU A 56 6.78 -0.31 10.47
C LEU A 56 6.13 1.06 10.45
N GLN A 57 5.49 1.41 9.34
CA GLN A 57 4.80 2.69 9.17
C GLN A 57 3.49 2.49 8.42
N ASN A 58 2.50 3.32 8.71
CA ASN A 58 1.37 3.51 7.81
C ASN A 58 1.57 4.80 6.99
N ARG A 59 0.55 5.23 6.24
CA ARG A 59 0.60 6.45 5.42
C ARG A 59 0.99 7.73 6.18
N GLY A 60 0.72 7.80 7.49
CA GLY A 60 0.85 9.05 8.26
C GLY A 60 1.77 8.98 9.49
N ALA A 61 2.15 7.79 9.96
CA ALA A 61 2.90 7.63 11.19
C ALA A 61 3.67 6.31 11.26
N TRP A 62 4.73 6.31 12.07
CA TRP A 62 5.39 5.10 12.54
C TRP A 62 4.47 4.30 13.47
N LEU A 63 4.50 2.98 13.33
CA LEU A 63 3.76 2.04 14.15
C LEU A 63 4.70 1.51 15.25
N VAL A 64 4.29 1.66 16.50
CA VAL A 64 5.03 1.18 17.66
C VAL A 64 4.20 0.18 18.46
N PRO A 65 4.81 -0.87 19.06
CA PRO A 65 4.12 -1.75 19.98
C PRO A 65 3.67 -1.03 21.26
N PRO A 66 2.57 -1.47 21.91
CA PRO A 66 1.65 -2.51 21.46
C PRO A 66 0.80 -2.02 20.28
N TYR A 67 0.70 -2.81 19.21
CA TYR A 67 -0.09 -2.45 18.04
C TYR A 67 -1.59 -2.53 18.35
N ALA A 68 -2.35 -1.54 17.90
CA ALA A 68 -3.78 -1.40 18.18
C ALA A 68 -4.62 -1.24 16.91
N GLY A 69 -5.94 -1.32 17.07
CA GLY A 69 -6.89 -1.15 15.97
C GLY A 69 -6.68 -2.16 14.84
N GLN A 70 -6.65 -1.66 13.60
CA GLN A 70 -6.44 -2.49 12.41
C GLN A 70 -5.08 -3.22 12.40
N PHE A 71 -4.10 -2.75 13.17
CA PHE A 71 -2.76 -3.36 13.26
C PHE A 71 -2.61 -4.33 14.44
N ARG A 72 -3.67 -4.65 15.19
CA ARG A 72 -3.57 -5.51 16.38
C ARG A 72 -2.96 -6.90 16.13
N ARG A 73 -3.07 -7.42 14.90
CA ARG A 73 -2.54 -8.74 14.50
C ARG A 73 -1.10 -8.69 13.96
N LEU A 74 -0.51 -7.50 13.94
CA LEU A 74 0.80 -7.27 13.34
C LEU A 74 1.92 -7.96 14.13
N GLN A 75 1.81 -8.00 15.46
CA GLN A 75 2.78 -8.70 16.32
C GLN A 75 2.89 -10.20 15.95
N ASP A 76 1.75 -10.89 15.84
CA ASP A 76 1.70 -12.31 15.52
C ASP A 76 2.16 -12.59 14.09
N TRP A 77 1.80 -11.71 13.16
CA TRP A 77 2.25 -11.81 11.77
C TRP A 77 3.76 -11.65 11.65
N LEU A 78 4.36 -10.65 12.32
CA LEU A 78 5.81 -10.44 12.32
C LEU A 78 6.57 -11.63 12.88
N ALA A 79 6.04 -12.30 13.91
CA ALA A 79 6.69 -13.47 14.49
C ALA A 79 6.98 -14.57 13.44
N SER A 80 6.13 -14.66 12.40
CA SER A 80 6.29 -15.62 11.30
C SER A 80 7.08 -15.08 10.10
N HIS A 81 7.16 -13.75 9.93
CA HIS A 81 7.68 -13.12 8.71
C HIS A 81 8.99 -12.35 8.90
N GLN A 82 9.33 -11.94 10.12
CA GLN A 82 10.45 -11.03 10.39
C GLN A 82 11.77 -11.52 9.82
N ASN A 83 12.07 -12.82 9.92
CA ASN A 83 13.34 -13.37 9.45
C ASN A 83 13.46 -13.25 7.93
N ARG A 84 12.36 -13.49 7.19
CA ARG A 84 12.34 -13.36 5.72
C ARG A 84 12.43 -11.90 5.30
N LEU A 85 11.75 -11.01 6.03
CA LEU A 85 11.80 -9.56 5.77
C LEU A 85 13.22 -9.01 5.99
N CYS A 86 13.86 -9.33 7.12
CA CYS A 86 15.24 -8.91 7.40
C CYS A 86 16.25 -9.50 6.42
N ALA A 87 16.00 -10.68 5.85
CA ALA A 87 16.87 -11.28 4.85
C ALA A 87 16.70 -10.67 3.45
N ALA A 88 15.51 -10.15 3.12
CA ALA A 88 15.18 -9.60 1.81
C ALA A 88 15.38 -8.08 1.70
N LEU A 89 15.29 -7.36 2.81
CA LEU A 89 15.45 -5.90 2.87
C LEU A 89 16.89 -5.52 3.20
N ASP A 90 17.38 -4.46 2.56
CA ASP A 90 18.53 -3.70 3.02
C ASP A 90 18.10 -2.37 3.67
N GLN A 91 19.04 -1.66 4.29
CA GLN A 91 18.77 -0.43 5.04
C GLN A 91 18.29 0.76 4.19
N ASN A 92 18.40 0.66 2.86
CA ASN A 92 18.00 1.67 1.90
C ASN A 92 16.65 1.34 1.23
N LEU A 93 16.05 0.20 1.57
CA LEU A 93 14.79 -0.24 1.00
C LEU A 93 13.63 -0.09 1.98
N ILE A 94 12.48 0.32 1.43
CA ILE A 94 11.19 0.26 2.09
C ILE A 94 10.27 -0.58 1.21
N ALA A 95 9.74 -1.66 1.77
CA ALA A 95 8.71 -2.44 1.10
C ALA A 95 7.33 -1.89 1.50
N PHE A 96 6.50 -1.63 0.50
CA PHE A 96 5.12 -1.20 0.69
C PHE A 96 4.18 -2.31 0.25
N GLY A 97 3.11 -2.48 1.01
CA GLY A 97 2.03 -3.39 0.69
C GLY A 97 0.76 -3.00 1.43
N GLU A 98 -0.32 -3.69 1.11
CA GLU A 98 -1.62 -3.48 1.72
C GLU A 98 -1.84 -4.48 2.86
N TRP A 99 -2.12 -3.96 4.05
CA TRP A 99 -2.46 -4.73 5.23
C TRP A 99 -3.98 -5.01 5.27
N CYS A 100 -4.35 -6.24 4.94
CA CYS A 100 -5.72 -6.71 4.79
C CYS A 100 -6.23 -7.52 6.00
N ALA A 101 -5.58 -7.41 7.18
CA ALA A 101 -5.96 -8.21 8.35
C ALA A 101 -7.25 -7.74 9.05
N ALA A 102 -7.68 -6.50 8.80
CA ALA A 102 -8.94 -5.93 9.26
C ALA A 102 -9.85 -5.68 8.06
N ARG A 103 -11.14 -5.97 8.20
CA ARG A 103 -12.13 -5.71 7.15
C ARG A 103 -12.39 -4.20 7.04
N HIS A 104 -12.27 -3.68 5.83
CA HIS A 104 -12.71 -2.32 5.48
C HIS A 104 -14.11 -2.41 4.85
N ALA A 105 -14.26 -2.17 3.56
CA ALA A 105 -15.52 -2.32 2.83
C ALA A 105 -15.68 -3.74 2.25
N LEU A 106 -14.59 -4.33 1.76
CA LEU A 106 -14.57 -5.66 1.16
C LEU A 106 -14.12 -6.71 2.18
N ASN A 107 -14.70 -7.91 2.07
CA ASN A 107 -14.29 -9.06 2.86
C ASN A 107 -13.42 -9.99 2.02
N TYR A 108 -12.16 -10.15 2.43
CA TYR A 108 -11.26 -11.10 1.80
C TYR A 108 -11.13 -12.37 2.65
N ASP A 109 -11.55 -13.51 2.12
CA ASP A 109 -11.58 -14.80 2.81
C ASP A 109 -10.54 -15.81 2.29
N ARG A 110 -9.84 -15.47 1.21
CA ARG A 110 -8.92 -16.37 0.49
C ARG A 110 -7.57 -15.74 0.13
N LEU A 111 -7.17 -14.65 0.81
CA LEU A 111 -5.85 -14.07 0.59
C LEU A 111 -4.75 -15.07 1.00
N PRO A 112 -3.64 -15.13 0.26
CA PRO A 112 -2.52 -15.99 0.62
C PRO A 112 -1.78 -15.47 1.87
N ASP A 113 -1.93 -14.18 2.18
CA ASP A 113 -1.34 -13.50 3.33
C ASP A 113 -2.18 -12.27 3.73
N TRP A 114 -1.90 -11.63 4.86
CA TRP A 114 -2.49 -10.35 5.25
C TRP A 114 -1.71 -9.13 4.77
N TRP A 115 -0.48 -9.31 4.30
CA TRP A 115 0.30 -8.23 3.68
C TRP A 115 0.65 -8.63 2.25
N LEU A 116 0.09 -7.88 1.30
CA LEU A 116 0.17 -8.14 -0.14
C LEU A 116 0.80 -6.96 -0.88
#